data_AF-A0AAX4HJK3-F1
#
_entry.id   AF-A0AAX4HJK3-F1
#
_cell.length_a   1.000
_cell.length_b   1.000
_cell.length_c   1.000
_cell.angle_alpha   90.00
_cell.angle_beta   90.00
_cell.angle_gamma   90.00
#
_symmetry.space_group_name_H-M   'P 1'
#
loop_
_entity.id
_entity.type
_entity.pdbx_description
1 polymer ?
#
loop_
_entity_poly.entity_id
_entity_poly.type
_entity_poly.pdbx_seq_one_letter_code
_entity_poly.pdbx_strand_id
1 'polypeptide(L)'
;MKGLTLILSFILFAPAFAEELFQYRPGDDVNHMVELLGGPIEPTVYCIDDFKRFKVSNCGNQEKDAVNLFNTAHSMLLKLEFELYDYSVRPEVKNDKKRASDLENISQKVSCIKDKMKNIQITCQDGGKVCAKNATAYVTLFNPFQKKNNLNLCPVYWLGPQDYKSAVIIHEISHLCGTRDHEYISDPGYVVGVPKNMKEVNKKFRLWKKSPKTKTVNIAAVNADSYEFWVLYGFCLPGFDCDKKY
;
A
#
# COMPACT_ATOMS: atom_id res chain seq x y z
N MET A 1 -37.25 -39.41 44.12
CA MET A 1 -35.83 -39.23 44.50
C MET A 1 -35.08 -38.75 43.26
N LYS A 2 -34.31 -37.67 43.42
CA LYS A 2 -33.75 -36.84 42.34
C LYS A 2 -32.55 -37.53 41.68
N GLY A 3 -32.54 -37.61 40.35
CA GLY A 3 -31.39 -38.05 39.56
C GLY A 3 -30.35 -36.93 39.45
N LEU A 4 -29.12 -37.24 39.84
CA LEU A 4 -27.98 -36.33 39.80
C LEU A 4 -27.24 -36.55 38.47
N THR A 5 -27.38 -35.62 37.53
CA THR A 5 -26.62 -35.63 36.26
C THR A 5 -25.27 -34.96 36.51
N LEU A 6 -24.19 -35.73 36.41
CA LEU A 6 -22.81 -35.27 36.53
C LEU A 6 -22.39 -34.61 35.19
N ILE A 7 -22.17 -33.30 35.19
CA ILE A 7 -21.59 -32.57 34.04
C ILE A 7 -20.08 -32.54 34.24
N LEU A 8 -19.35 -33.29 33.43
CA LEU A 8 -17.88 -33.22 33.34
C LEU A 8 -17.50 -31.96 32.53
N SER A 9 -17.01 -30.93 33.20
CA SER A 9 -16.41 -29.77 32.55
C SER A 9 -14.96 -30.07 32.19
N PHE A 10 -14.67 -30.27 30.90
CA PHE A 10 -13.31 -30.25 30.37
C PHE A 10 -12.81 -28.81 30.33
N ILE A 11 -11.97 -28.44 31.30
CA ILE A 11 -11.17 -27.22 31.26
C ILE A 11 -9.94 -27.54 30.40
N LEU A 12 -9.95 -27.08 29.15
CA LEU A 12 -8.75 -27.05 28.30
C LEU A 12 -7.81 -25.97 28.83
N PHE A 13 -6.73 -26.38 29.49
CA PHE A 13 -5.58 -25.53 29.75
C PHE A 13 -4.93 -25.17 28.40
N ALA A 14 -5.14 -23.94 27.94
CA ALA A 14 -4.28 -23.35 26.92
C ALA A 14 -2.92 -23.03 27.57
N PRO A 15 -1.78 -23.38 26.95
CA PRO A 15 -0.48 -22.99 27.48
C PRO A 15 -0.37 -21.46 27.40
N ALA A 16 -0.12 -20.83 28.55
CA ALA A 16 0.29 -19.44 28.62
C ALA A 16 1.66 -19.31 27.94
N PHE A 17 1.68 -18.79 26.71
CA PHE A 17 2.90 -18.25 26.13
C PHE A 17 3.23 -16.97 26.89
N ALA A 18 4.30 -17.02 27.69
CA ALA A 18 4.92 -15.82 28.23
C ALA A 18 5.57 -15.07 27.07
N GLU A 19 4.96 -13.94 26.68
CA GLU A 19 5.62 -12.96 25.83
C GLU A 19 6.72 -12.29 26.67
N GLU A 20 7.98 -12.58 26.35
CA GLU A 20 9.08 -11.69 26.73
C GLU A 20 8.85 -10.35 26.03
N LEU A 21 8.45 -9.34 26.79
CA LEU A 21 8.39 -7.94 26.34
C LEU A 21 9.80 -7.42 26.11
N PHE A 22 10.28 -7.52 24.88
CA PHE A 22 11.52 -6.87 24.45
C PHE A 22 11.31 -5.35 24.39
N GLN A 23 12.07 -4.63 25.22
CA GLN A 23 12.09 -3.17 25.22
C GLN A 23 12.97 -2.67 24.07
N TYR A 24 12.35 -2.13 23.02
CA TYR A 24 13.03 -1.43 21.93
C TYR A 24 13.59 -0.08 22.38
N ARG A 25 14.82 0.26 21.95
CA ARG A 25 15.41 1.59 22.15
C ARG A 25 15.53 2.32 20.82
N PRO A 26 15.16 3.61 20.72
CA PRO A 26 15.31 4.38 19.49
C PRO A 26 16.81 4.57 19.18
N GLY A 27 17.28 3.98 18.07
CA GLY A 27 18.68 4.02 17.64
C GLY A 27 19.19 2.74 16.98
N ASP A 28 18.43 1.65 17.06
CA ASP A 28 18.83 0.38 16.45
C ASP A 28 18.79 0.47 14.92
N ASP A 29 19.96 0.22 14.33
CA ASP A 29 20.24 0.23 12.89
C ASP A 29 19.30 -0.73 12.14
N VAL A 30 18.93 -0.40 10.89
CA VAL A 30 18.07 -1.24 10.03
C VAL A 30 18.64 -2.66 9.89
N ASN A 31 19.96 -2.80 10.01
CA ASN A 31 20.67 -4.08 10.06
C ASN A 31 20.28 -4.96 11.27
N HIS A 32 19.93 -4.37 12.41
CA HIS A 32 19.51 -5.10 13.60
C HIS A 32 18.08 -5.68 13.46
N MET A 33 17.22 -5.03 12.68
CA MET A 33 15.90 -5.58 12.32
C MET A 33 15.99 -6.78 11.38
N VAL A 34 16.99 -6.80 10.49
CA VAL A 34 17.28 -7.95 9.60
C VAL A 34 17.77 -9.16 10.42
N GLU A 35 18.54 -8.92 11.47
CA GLU A 35 18.97 -9.97 12.43
C GLU A 35 17.80 -10.51 13.27
N LEU A 36 16.93 -9.65 13.78
CA LEU A 36 15.78 -10.04 14.62
C LEU A 36 14.70 -10.84 13.86
N LEU A 37 14.64 -10.71 12.53
CA LEU A 37 13.74 -11.47 11.65
C LEU A 37 14.37 -12.75 11.08
N GLY A 38 15.57 -13.13 11.51
CA GLY A 38 16.16 -14.45 11.23
C GLY A 38 17.01 -14.54 9.96
N GLY A 39 17.68 -13.47 9.56
CA GLY A 39 18.70 -13.49 8.49
C GLY A 39 18.48 -12.42 7.43
N PRO A 40 19.35 -12.32 6.40
CA PRO A 40 19.10 -11.44 5.26
C PRO A 40 17.65 -11.65 4.82
N ILE A 41 16.93 -10.55 4.53
CA ILE A 41 15.63 -10.63 3.87
C ILE A 41 15.94 -11.29 2.52
N GLU A 42 15.95 -12.62 2.49
CA GLU A 42 15.96 -13.35 1.26
C GLU A 42 14.74 -12.83 0.52
N PRO A 43 14.89 -12.35 -0.72
CA PRO A 43 13.75 -11.92 -1.50
C PRO A 43 12.76 -13.07 -1.39
N THR A 44 11.61 -12.82 -0.76
CA THR A 44 10.60 -13.86 -0.61
C THR A 44 10.20 -14.18 -2.03
N VAL A 45 10.78 -15.24 -2.58
CA VAL A 45 10.46 -15.74 -3.90
C VAL A 45 9.08 -16.32 -3.72
N TYR A 46 8.08 -15.48 -3.94
CA TYR A 46 6.69 -15.92 -4.02
C TYR A 46 6.66 -17.03 -5.06
N CYS A 47 6.36 -18.24 -4.59
CA CYS A 47 6.14 -19.37 -5.46
C CYS A 47 5.07 -18.99 -6.48
N ILE A 48 5.26 -19.44 -7.72
CA ILE A 48 4.43 -19.23 -8.91
C ILE A 48 2.91 -19.35 -8.63
N ASP A 49 2.51 -20.07 -7.59
CA ASP A 49 1.13 -20.34 -7.21
C ASP A 49 0.31 -19.10 -6.83
N ASP A 50 0.89 -18.13 -6.12
CA ASP A 50 0.20 -16.87 -5.81
C ASP A 50 0.04 -16.00 -7.08
N PHE A 51 0.94 -16.16 -8.05
CA PHE A 51 0.91 -15.48 -9.33
C PHE A 51 0.19 -16.25 -10.45
N LYS A 52 -0.29 -17.48 -10.22
CA LYS A 52 -1.09 -18.23 -11.21
C LYS A 52 -2.34 -17.48 -11.66
N ARG A 53 -2.80 -16.51 -10.86
CA ARG A 53 -3.97 -15.69 -11.12
C ARG A 53 -3.65 -14.33 -11.72
N PHE A 54 -2.40 -13.90 -11.60
CA PHE A 54 -1.89 -12.69 -12.24
C PHE A 54 -1.84 -12.92 -13.75
N LYS A 55 -2.49 -12.05 -14.51
CA LYS A 55 -2.56 -12.16 -15.97
C LYS A 55 -2.03 -10.89 -16.58
N VAL A 56 -1.08 -11.03 -17.49
CA VAL A 56 -0.56 -9.94 -18.29
C VAL A 56 -1.00 -10.18 -19.73
N SER A 57 -1.55 -9.15 -20.38
CA SER A 57 -2.05 -9.26 -21.75
C SER A 57 -1.71 -8.02 -22.58
N ASN A 58 -1.57 -8.20 -23.89
CA ASN A 58 -1.27 -7.12 -24.84
C ASN A 58 -0.01 -6.30 -24.48
N CYS A 59 1.04 -6.98 -23.98
CA CYS A 59 2.27 -6.31 -23.55
C CYS A 59 3.44 -6.45 -24.52
N GLY A 60 3.41 -7.40 -25.45
CA GLY A 60 4.53 -7.65 -26.35
C GLY A 60 5.85 -7.73 -25.56
N ASN A 61 6.83 -6.92 -25.94
CA ASN A 61 8.13 -6.89 -25.27
C ASN A 61 8.12 -6.29 -23.85
N GLN A 62 7.02 -5.67 -23.42
CA GLN A 62 6.89 -5.04 -22.10
C GLN A 62 6.36 -6.00 -21.02
N GLU A 63 6.03 -7.25 -21.37
CA GLU A 63 5.44 -8.21 -20.42
C GLU A 63 6.34 -8.46 -19.20
N LYS A 64 7.63 -8.68 -19.42
CA LYS A 64 8.60 -8.88 -18.33
C LYS A 64 8.71 -7.65 -17.42
N ASP A 65 8.68 -6.45 -18.00
CA ASP A 65 8.73 -5.21 -17.25
C ASP A 65 7.45 -5.01 -16.42
N ALA A 66 6.28 -5.33 -16.98
CA ALA A 66 5.02 -5.29 -16.25
C ALA A 66 5.02 -6.23 -15.03
N VAL A 67 5.52 -7.47 -15.19
CA VAL A 67 5.67 -8.43 -14.09
C VAL A 67 6.61 -7.88 -13.01
N ASN A 68 7.79 -7.37 -13.42
CA ASN A 68 8.76 -6.82 -12.47
C ASN A 68 8.21 -5.62 -11.70
N LEU A 69 7.57 -4.68 -12.40
CA LEU A 69 6.95 -3.50 -11.79
C LEU A 69 5.85 -3.88 -10.81
N PHE A 70 5.06 -4.91 -11.13
CA PHE A 70 4.03 -5.43 -10.25
C PHE A 70 4.61 -6.08 -8.98
N ASN A 71 5.70 -6.85 -9.11
CA ASN A 71 6.40 -7.40 -7.96
C ASN A 71 6.96 -6.31 -7.05
N THR A 72 7.58 -5.27 -7.63
CA THR A 72 8.05 -4.10 -6.88
C THR A 72 6.90 -3.38 -6.17
N ALA A 73 5.75 -3.21 -6.84
CA ALA A 73 4.55 -2.64 -6.22
C ALA A 73 4.07 -3.48 -5.02
N HIS A 74 4.11 -4.80 -5.13
CA HIS A 74 3.74 -5.69 -4.04
C HIS A 74 4.69 -5.53 -2.84
N SER A 75 6.00 -5.52 -3.06
CA SER A 75 6.99 -5.27 -2.01
C SER A 75 6.82 -3.91 -1.33
N MET A 76 6.53 -2.86 -2.11
CA MET A 76 6.23 -1.52 -1.60
C MET A 76 4.97 -1.51 -0.71
N LEU A 77 3.92 -2.24 -1.09
CA LEU A 77 2.70 -2.33 -0.30
C LEU A 77 2.92 -3.08 1.03
N LEU A 78 3.71 -4.15 1.04
CA LEU A 78 4.07 -4.88 2.26
C LEU A 78 4.88 -4.02 3.23
N LYS A 79 5.81 -3.21 2.69
CA LYS A 79 6.53 -2.24 3.50
C LYS A 79 5.57 -1.23 4.14
N LEU A 80 4.60 -0.70 3.38
CA LEU A 80 3.59 0.20 3.92
C LEU A 80 2.71 -0.48 4.99
N GLU A 81 2.33 -1.75 4.79
CA GLU A 81 1.58 -2.52 5.80
C GLU A 81 2.37 -2.64 7.12
N PHE A 82 3.68 -2.90 7.04
CA PHE A 82 4.55 -2.92 8.22
C PHE A 82 4.65 -1.55 8.90
N GLU A 83 4.83 -0.47 8.13
CA GLU A 83 4.87 0.89 8.67
C GLU A 83 3.56 1.28 9.36
N LEU A 84 2.41 0.87 8.80
CA LEU A 84 1.10 1.06 9.43
C LEU A 84 0.98 0.29 10.75
N TYR A 85 1.47 -0.94 10.80
CA TYR A 85 1.51 -1.74 12.03
C TYR A 85 2.38 -1.08 13.10
N ASP A 86 3.63 -0.70 12.79
CA ASP A 86 4.53 0.02 13.70
C ASP A 86 3.87 1.31 14.21
N TYR A 87 3.24 2.06 13.32
CA TYR A 87 2.54 3.29 13.67
C TYR A 87 1.35 3.03 14.60
N SER A 88 0.61 1.93 14.40
CA SER A 88 -0.57 1.56 15.21
C SER A 88 -0.24 1.23 16.65
N VAL A 89 0.99 0.75 16.92
CA VAL A 89 1.36 0.32 18.27
C VAL A 89 1.85 1.48 19.15
N ARG A 90 2.04 2.68 18.58
CA ARG A 90 2.55 3.85 19.30
C ARG A 90 1.58 4.36 20.36
N PRO A 91 2.05 4.73 21.58
CA PRO A 91 1.18 5.19 22.66
C PRO A 91 0.28 6.37 22.27
N GLU A 92 0.80 7.35 21.53
CA GLU A 92 0.06 8.52 21.08
C GLU A 92 -1.06 8.21 20.07
N VAL A 93 -0.98 7.07 19.38
CA VAL A 93 -2.04 6.58 18.49
C VAL A 93 -3.04 5.75 19.29
N LYS A 94 -2.58 4.83 20.15
CA LYS A 94 -3.46 4.01 21.00
C LYS A 94 -4.35 4.85 21.91
N ASN A 95 -3.82 5.96 22.43
CA ASN A 95 -4.54 6.84 23.36
C ASN A 95 -5.45 7.87 22.66
N ASP A 96 -5.39 7.99 21.32
CA ASP A 96 -6.22 8.91 20.54
C ASP A 96 -7.19 8.10 19.66
N LYS A 97 -8.44 7.96 20.11
CA LYS A 97 -9.48 7.17 19.42
C LYS A 97 -9.67 7.59 17.97
N LYS A 98 -9.52 8.88 17.67
CA LYS A 98 -9.69 9.38 16.30
C LYS A 98 -8.53 8.90 15.43
N ARG A 99 -7.28 9.05 15.88
CA ARG A 99 -6.11 8.54 15.15
C ARG A 99 -6.17 7.04 14.94
N ALA A 100 -6.56 6.29 15.98
CA ALA A 100 -6.71 4.85 15.88
C ALA A 100 -7.74 4.45 14.81
N SER A 101 -8.91 5.10 14.78
CA SER A 101 -9.96 4.85 13.77
C SER A 101 -9.52 5.27 12.36
N ASP A 102 -8.86 6.41 12.24
CA ASP A 102 -8.31 6.91 10.98
C ASP A 102 -7.26 5.93 10.40
N LEU A 103 -6.37 5.42 11.26
CA LEU A 103 -5.37 4.43 10.88
C LEU A 103 -6.00 3.08 10.51
N GLU A 104 -7.00 2.63 11.25
CA GLU A 104 -7.75 1.42 10.94
C GLU A 104 -8.38 1.51 9.54
N ASN A 105 -8.98 2.64 9.19
CA ASN A 105 -9.53 2.89 7.85
C ASN A 105 -8.45 2.78 6.77
N ILE A 106 -7.27 3.36 6.98
CA ILE A 106 -6.15 3.27 6.03
C ILE A 106 -5.67 1.83 5.89
N SER A 107 -5.49 1.12 7.01
CA SER A 107 -5.07 -0.29 7.03
C SER A 107 -6.07 -1.21 6.33
N GLN A 108 -7.38 -0.97 6.49
CA GLN A 108 -8.41 -1.70 5.75
C GLN A 108 -8.29 -1.49 4.24
N LYS A 109 -7.95 -0.28 3.78
CA LYS A 109 -7.70 0.00 2.36
C LYS A 109 -6.44 -0.70 1.85
N VAL A 110 -5.33 -0.66 2.60
CA VAL A 110 -4.10 -1.39 2.24
C VAL A 110 -4.34 -2.89 2.13
N SER A 111 -5.07 -3.47 3.09
CA SER A 111 -5.48 -4.87 3.04
C SER A 111 -6.35 -5.19 1.81
N CYS A 112 -7.30 -4.31 1.47
CA CYS A 112 -8.08 -4.43 0.24
C CYS A 112 -7.20 -4.36 -1.01
N ILE A 113 -6.25 -3.42 -1.10
CA ILE A 113 -5.34 -3.29 -2.26
C ILE A 113 -4.56 -4.59 -2.43
N LYS A 114 -4.02 -5.13 -1.34
CA LYS A 114 -3.29 -6.42 -1.34
C LYS A 114 -4.15 -7.56 -1.86
N ASP A 115 -5.42 -7.63 -1.46
CA ASP A 115 -6.35 -8.65 -1.97
C ASP A 115 -6.65 -8.46 -3.47
N LYS A 116 -6.88 -7.22 -3.92
CA LYS A 116 -7.14 -6.92 -5.34
C LYS A 116 -5.94 -7.24 -6.23
N MET A 117 -4.71 -7.00 -5.76
CA MET A 117 -3.48 -7.37 -6.47
C MET A 117 -3.45 -8.85 -6.85
N LYS A 118 -3.91 -9.76 -5.99
CA LYS A 118 -3.88 -11.22 -6.25
C LYS A 118 -4.66 -11.65 -7.49
N ASN A 119 -5.66 -10.87 -7.90
CA ASN A 119 -6.60 -11.25 -8.95
C ASN A 119 -6.67 -10.22 -10.08
N ILE A 120 -5.75 -9.24 -10.11
CA ILE A 120 -5.76 -8.21 -11.15
C ILE A 120 -5.16 -8.72 -12.45
N GLN A 121 -5.74 -8.27 -13.56
CA GLN A 121 -5.18 -8.47 -14.89
C GLN A 121 -4.58 -7.15 -15.37
N ILE A 122 -3.33 -7.17 -15.81
CA ILE A 122 -2.64 -6.02 -16.39
C ILE A 122 -2.71 -6.09 -17.92
N THR A 123 -3.08 -4.97 -18.52
CA THR A 123 -3.08 -4.78 -19.97
C THR A 123 -2.16 -3.60 -20.32
N CYS A 124 -1.10 -3.83 -21.11
CA CYS A 124 -0.13 -2.75 -21.42
C CYS A 124 -0.51 -1.89 -22.63
N GLN A 125 -1.46 -2.35 -23.44
CA GLN A 125 -1.98 -1.63 -24.59
C GLN A 125 -3.50 -1.64 -24.50
N ASP A 126 -4.05 -0.46 -24.30
CA ASP A 126 -5.49 -0.23 -24.38
C ASP A 126 -5.95 -0.50 -25.82
N GLY A 127 -6.57 -1.66 -26.03
CA GLY A 127 -7.20 -2.02 -27.30
C GLY A 127 -8.41 -1.16 -27.66
N GLY A 128 -8.77 -0.17 -26.83
CA GLY A 128 -10.02 0.56 -26.89
C GLY A 128 -9.97 2.07 -26.61
N LYS A 129 -8.92 2.83 -26.98
CA LYS A 129 -8.93 4.33 -27.01
C LYS A 129 -9.40 5.06 -25.72
N VAL A 130 -9.51 4.40 -24.57
CA VAL A 130 -9.93 4.98 -23.29
C VAL A 130 -8.81 5.78 -22.62
N CYS A 131 -7.54 5.50 -22.95
CA CYS A 131 -6.43 6.32 -22.49
C CYS A 131 -6.58 7.79 -22.92
N ALA A 132 -7.01 8.64 -21.98
CA ALA A 132 -7.01 10.08 -22.16
C ALA A 132 -5.58 10.59 -22.41
N LYS A 133 -5.46 11.77 -23.04
CA LYS A 133 -4.21 12.29 -23.63
C LYS A 133 -2.98 12.32 -22.69
N ASN A 134 -3.17 12.27 -21.37
CA ASN A 134 -2.08 12.26 -20.39
C ASN A 134 -2.28 11.25 -19.24
N ALA A 135 -3.22 10.30 -19.39
CA ALA A 135 -3.42 9.29 -18.36
C ALA A 135 -2.19 8.36 -18.31
N THR A 136 -1.70 8.07 -17.10
CA THR A 136 -0.65 7.06 -16.86
C THR A 136 -1.27 5.67 -16.85
N ALA A 137 -2.34 5.46 -16.12
CA ALA A 137 -3.08 4.20 -16.12
C ALA A 137 -4.56 4.46 -15.81
N TYR A 138 -5.35 3.40 -15.79
CA TYR A 138 -6.71 3.40 -15.24
C TYR A 138 -7.14 1.98 -14.87
N VAL A 139 -8.03 1.85 -13.89
CA VAL A 139 -8.80 0.62 -13.65
C VAL A 139 -10.22 0.75 -14.18
N THR A 140 -10.77 -0.36 -14.69
CA THR A 140 -12.20 -0.43 -15.02
C THR A 140 -13.02 -0.79 -13.77
N LEU A 141 -13.73 0.19 -13.21
CA LEU A 141 -14.67 -0.02 -12.11
C LEU A 141 -15.98 -0.64 -12.65
N PHE A 142 -16.39 -1.78 -12.10
CA PHE A 142 -17.72 -2.39 -12.31
C PHE A 142 -18.23 -2.41 -13.76
N ASN A 143 -17.66 -3.28 -14.59
CA ASN A 143 -18.37 -3.75 -15.77
C ASN A 143 -19.06 -5.07 -15.42
N PRO A 144 -20.41 -5.13 -15.30
CA PRO A 144 -21.12 -6.37 -14.91
C PRO A 144 -20.89 -7.54 -15.88
N PHE A 145 -20.41 -7.26 -17.10
CA PHE A 145 -20.07 -8.27 -18.10
C PHE A 145 -18.58 -8.65 -18.08
N GLN A 146 -17.71 -7.88 -17.43
CA GLN A 146 -16.30 -8.24 -17.22
C GLN A 146 -16.10 -8.66 -15.77
N LYS A 147 -16.02 -9.98 -15.54
CA LYS A 147 -15.82 -10.59 -14.21
C LYS A 147 -14.47 -10.28 -13.55
N LYS A 148 -13.64 -9.39 -14.09
CA LYS A 148 -12.24 -9.21 -13.66
C LYS A 148 -11.88 -7.75 -13.49
N ASN A 149 -11.10 -7.49 -12.43
CA ASN A 149 -10.42 -6.23 -12.23
C ASN A 149 -9.31 -6.13 -13.28
N ASN A 150 -9.38 -5.11 -14.13
CA ASN A 150 -8.36 -4.85 -15.14
C ASN A 150 -7.65 -3.54 -14.81
N LEU A 151 -6.33 -3.58 -14.73
CA LEU A 151 -5.43 -2.44 -14.73
C LEU A 151 -4.93 -2.24 -16.16
N ASN A 152 -5.19 -1.07 -16.73
CA ASN A 152 -4.77 -0.72 -18.08
C ASN A 152 -3.67 0.32 -17.99
N LEU A 153 -2.51 0.02 -18.55
CA LEU A 153 -1.37 0.93 -18.58
C LEU A 153 -1.42 1.71 -19.89
N CYS A 154 -1.38 3.03 -19.81
CA CYS A 154 -1.39 3.90 -20.97
C CYS A 154 0.04 4.16 -21.46
N PRO A 155 0.23 4.63 -22.71
CA PRO A 155 1.57 4.87 -23.26
C PRO A 155 2.46 5.77 -22.39
N VAL A 156 1.88 6.76 -21.70
CA VAL A 156 2.58 7.70 -20.81
C VAL A 156 3.19 6.98 -19.60
N TYR A 157 2.58 5.87 -19.12
CA TYR A 157 3.10 5.06 -18.01
C TYR A 157 4.58 4.71 -18.19
N TRP A 158 4.94 4.30 -19.41
CA TRP A 158 6.25 3.74 -19.71
C TRP A 158 7.38 4.77 -19.68
N LEU A 159 7.06 6.05 -19.70
CA LEU A 159 8.01 7.16 -19.64
C LEU A 159 8.46 7.47 -18.21
N GLY A 160 7.75 6.97 -17.19
CA GLY A 160 8.06 7.21 -15.79
C GLY A 160 9.24 6.39 -15.26
N PRO A 161 9.89 6.85 -14.18
CA PRO A 161 10.91 6.06 -13.49
C PRO A 161 10.32 4.80 -12.85
N GLN A 162 11.15 3.79 -12.61
CA GLN A 162 10.70 2.45 -12.18
C GLN A 162 9.85 2.49 -10.90
N ASP A 163 10.32 3.17 -9.84
CA ASP A 163 9.60 3.24 -8.57
C ASP A 163 8.25 3.94 -8.70
N TYR A 164 8.20 5.00 -9.49
CA TYR A 164 6.95 5.71 -9.77
C TYR A 164 5.95 4.81 -10.51
N LYS A 165 6.39 4.08 -11.53
CA LYS A 165 5.55 3.12 -12.25
C LYS A 165 4.95 2.08 -11.31
N SER A 166 5.74 1.53 -10.39
CA SER A 166 5.25 0.60 -9.37
C SER A 166 4.27 1.26 -8.39
N ALA A 167 4.50 2.51 -8.00
CA ALA A 167 3.57 3.24 -7.13
C ALA A 167 2.24 3.55 -7.83
N VAL A 168 2.25 3.85 -9.13
CA VAL A 168 1.05 4.04 -9.96
C VAL A 168 0.18 2.76 -9.96
N ILE A 169 0.78 1.57 -9.95
CA ILE A 169 -0.01 0.32 -9.82
C ILE A 169 -0.84 0.34 -8.51
N ILE A 170 -0.26 0.81 -7.41
CA ILE A 170 -0.92 0.86 -6.10
C ILE A 170 -1.99 1.97 -6.09
N HIS A 171 -1.69 3.14 -6.67
CA HIS A 171 -2.67 4.20 -6.92
C HIS A 171 -3.92 3.63 -7.59
N GLU A 172 -3.73 2.99 -8.74
CA GLU A 172 -4.84 2.52 -9.57
C GLU A 172 -5.65 1.41 -8.91
N ILE A 173 -4.97 0.48 -8.24
CA ILE A 173 -5.64 -0.60 -7.50
C ILE A 173 -6.42 -0.04 -6.31
N SER A 174 -5.98 1.06 -5.71
CA SER A 174 -6.72 1.69 -4.60
C SER A 174 -8.12 2.15 -5.01
N HIS A 175 -8.35 2.51 -6.28
CA HIS A 175 -9.68 2.84 -6.78
C HIS A 175 -10.66 1.66 -6.69
N LEU A 176 -10.16 0.43 -6.88
CA LEU A 176 -10.95 -0.80 -6.68
C LEU A 176 -11.33 -1.02 -5.21
N CYS A 177 -10.69 -0.28 -4.30
CA CYS A 177 -10.95 -0.22 -2.88
C CYS A 177 -11.70 1.05 -2.46
N GLY A 178 -12.24 1.81 -3.41
CA GLY A 178 -13.10 2.96 -3.16
C GLY A 178 -12.37 4.27 -2.87
N THR A 179 -11.08 4.37 -3.18
CA THR A 179 -10.41 5.68 -3.26
C THR A 179 -10.81 6.41 -4.55
N ARG A 180 -10.56 7.70 -4.60
CA ARG A 180 -10.88 8.60 -5.72
C ARG A 180 -9.70 9.52 -6.01
N ASP A 181 -9.70 10.13 -7.18
CA ASP A 181 -8.77 11.20 -7.53
C ASP A 181 -9.29 12.54 -7.02
N HIS A 182 -9.23 12.72 -5.71
CA HIS A 182 -9.62 13.99 -5.11
C HIS A 182 -8.59 15.09 -5.39
N GLU A 183 -7.31 14.73 -5.40
CA GLU A 183 -6.21 15.64 -5.66
C GLU A 183 -4.97 14.88 -6.13
N TYR A 184 -4.34 15.39 -7.19
CA TYR A 184 -3.04 14.92 -7.63
C TYR A 184 -1.94 15.49 -6.70
N ILE A 185 -1.50 14.69 -5.75
CA ILE A 185 -0.39 14.95 -4.81
C ILE A 185 0.95 14.73 -5.52
N SER A 186 1.00 13.81 -6.49
CA SER A 186 2.14 13.68 -7.41
C SER A 186 1.88 14.57 -8.63
N ASP A 187 2.63 15.67 -8.73
CA ASP A 187 2.47 16.66 -9.81
C ASP A 187 2.61 16.00 -11.20
N PRO A 188 1.59 16.07 -12.08
CA PRO A 188 1.68 15.55 -13.45
C PRO A 188 2.73 16.28 -14.31
N GLY A 189 3.30 17.39 -13.83
CA GLY A 189 4.44 18.06 -14.46
C GLY A 189 5.78 17.31 -14.34
N TYR A 190 5.85 16.21 -13.58
CA TYR A 190 7.10 15.51 -13.27
C TYR A 190 7.24 14.15 -13.98
N VAL A 191 7.01 14.13 -15.30
CA VAL A 191 7.44 13.03 -16.18
C VAL A 191 8.97 12.95 -16.31
N VAL A 192 9.74 13.85 -15.67
CA VAL A 192 11.20 13.86 -15.76
C VAL A 192 11.87 14.09 -14.40
N GLY A 193 12.19 13.00 -13.71
CA GLY A 193 13.17 12.98 -12.63
C GLY A 193 12.63 12.52 -11.28
N VAL A 194 13.04 11.33 -10.85
CA VAL A 194 13.03 10.95 -9.42
C VAL A 194 13.78 12.05 -8.65
N PRO A 195 13.22 12.56 -7.53
CA PRO A 195 13.95 13.50 -6.70
C PRO A 195 15.29 12.88 -6.30
N LYS A 196 16.40 13.57 -6.62
CA LYS A 196 17.75 13.00 -6.47
C LYS A 196 18.21 12.94 -5.02
N ASN A 197 17.49 13.57 -4.09
CA ASN A 197 17.82 13.60 -2.67
C ASN A 197 16.61 13.87 -1.76
N MET A 198 16.79 13.56 -0.46
CA MET A 198 15.80 13.75 0.61
C MET A 198 15.34 15.22 0.76
N LYS A 199 16.12 16.20 0.31
CA LYS A 199 15.76 17.63 0.35
C LYS A 199 14.63 17.93 -0.65
N GLU A 200 14.61 17.26 -1.79
CA GLU A 200 13.53 17.36 -2.77
C GLU A 200 12.28 16.58 -2.33
N VAL A 201 12.44 15.42 -1.68
CA VAL A 201 11.34 14.72 -1.00
C VAL A 201 10.72 15.61 0.08
N ASN A 202 11.53 16.27 0.92
CA ASN A 202 11.06 17.23 1.92
C ASN A 202 10.39 18.47 1.29
N LYS A 203 10.81 18.90 0.09
CA LYS A 203 10.12 19.94 -0.68
C LYS A 203 8.74 19.43 -1.16
N LYS A 204 8.62 18.18 -1.59
CA LYS A 204 7.35 17.54 -1.96
C LYS A 204 6.42 17.39 -0.76
N PHE A 205 6.91 16.92 0.39
CA PHE A 205 6.18 16.96 1.66
C PHE A 205 5.69 18.38 1.99
N ARG A 206 6.51 19.41 1.77
CA ARG A 206 6.09 20.82 1.94
C ARG A 206 5.00 21.27 0.97
N LEU A 207 4.96 20.76 -0.26
CA LEU A 207 3.88 21.05 -1.22
C LEU A 207 2.59 20.35 -0.82
N TRP A 208 2.69 19.09 -0.36
CA TRP A 208 1.56 18.36 0.22
C TRP A 208 0.99 19.07 1.47
N LYS A 209 1.85 19.65 2.32
CA LYS A 209 1.45 20.52 3.46
C LYS A 209 0.73 21.82 3.04
N LYS A 210 0.98 22.30 1.82
CA LYS A 210 0.43 23.56 1.32
C LYS A 210 -0.93 23.40 0.64
N SER A 211 -1.33 22.18 0.26
CA SER A 211 -2.71 21.98 -0.18
C SER A 211 -3.66 22.17 1.02
N PRO A 212 -4.59 23.13 0.99
CA PRO A 212 -5.55 23.34 2.06
C PRO A 212 -6.53 22.16 2.22
N LYS A 213 -6.56 21.21 1.27
CA LYS A 213 -7.58 20.16 1.16
C LYS A 213 -7.08 18.77 1.56
N THR A 214 -5.78 18.50 1.61
CA THR A 214 -5.20 17.23 2.12
C THR A 214 -4.95 17.22 3.63
N LYS A 215 -5.24 18.32 4.34
CA LYS A 215 -4.96 18.47 5.78
C LYS A 215 -5.80 17.58 6.71
N THR A 216 -6.79 16.88 6.18
CA THR A 216 -7.62 15.98 6.98
C THR A 216 -7.38 14.54 6.57
N VAL A 217 -7.19 13.66 7.57
CA VAL A 217 -6.98 12.24 7.34
C VAL A 217 -8.10 11.62 6.51
N ASN A 218 -9.33 12.07 6.71
CA ASN A 218 -10.49 11.63 5.94
C ASN A 218 -10.28 11.76 4.43
N ILE A 219 -9.72 12.89 3.96
CA ILE A 219 -9.46 13.10 2.53
C ILE A 219 -8.28 12.27 2.07
N ALA A 220 -7.21 12.18 2.85
CA ALA A 220 -6.05 11.37 2.50
C ALA A 220 -6.41 9.88 2.38
N ALA A 221 -7.20 9.33 3.30
CA ALA A 221 -7.62 7.93 3.31
C ALA A 221 -8.55 7.55 2.14
N VAL A 222 -9.18 8.52 1.48
CA VAL A 222 -10.00 8.28 0.29
C VAL A 222 -9.35 8.76 -1.00
N ASN A 223 -8.13 9.30 -0.95
CA ASN A 223 -7.41 9.78 -2.13
C ASN A 223 -6.39 8.73 -2.62
N ALA A 224 -6.48 8.31 -3.88
CA ALA A 224 -5.61 7.27 -4.44
C ALA A 224 -4.12 7.67 -4.38
N ASP A 225 -3.85 8.93 -4.67
CA ASP A 225 -2.52 9.54 -4.61
C ASP A 225 -1.86 9.51 -3.23
N SER A 226 -2.63 9.39 -2.14
CA SER A 226 -2.04 9.23 -0.80
C SER A 226 -1.33 7.89 -0.68
N TYR A 227 -1.89 6.84 -1.27
CA TYR A 227 -1.29 5.51 -1.25
C TYR A 227 -0.05 5.46 -2.13
N GLU A 228 -0.10 6.08 -3.32
CA GLU A 228 1.08 6.29 -4.16
C GLU A 228 2.19 7.01 -3.38
N PHE A 229 1.83 8.08 -2.68
CA PHE A 229 2.78 8.87 -1.91
C PHE A 229 3.40 8.06 -0.77
N TRP A 230 2.58 7.40 0.05
CA TRP A 230 3.07 6.65 1.22
C TRP A 230 4.00 5.51 0.82
N VAL A 231 3.75 4.81 -0.30
CA VAL A 231 4.65 3.74 -0.73
C VAL A 231 5.98 4.24 -1.27
N LEU A 232 6.03 5.47 -1.82
CA LEU A 232 7.24 6.07 -2.35
C LEU A 232 8.11 6.71 -1.25
N TYR A 233 7.47 7.35 -0.27
CA TYR A 233 8.15 8.26 0.64
C TYR A 233 8.01 7.89 2.13
N GLY A 234 7.27 6.81 2.43
CA GLY A 234 7.00 6.35 3.78
C GLY A 234 5.68 6.90 4.35
N PHE A 235 5.15 6.20 5.34
CA PHE A 235 3.90 6.53 5.98
C PHE A 235 4.03 7.68 6.98
N CYS A 236 3.06 8.59 6.94
CA CYS A 236 2.79 9.53 8.01
C CYS A 236 1.29 9.85 8.02
N LEU A 237 0.76 10.20 9.18
CA LEU A 237 -0.66 10.58 9.32
C LEU A 237 -0.84 12.10 9.13
N PRO A 238 -1.59 12.55 8.10
CA PRO A 238 -1.79 13.97 7.81
C PRO A 238 -2.43 14.71 8.99
N GLY A 239 -1.98 15.94 9.25
CA GLY A 239 -2.49 16.75 10.37
C GLY A 239 -1.95 16.37 11.76
N PHE A 240 -1.15 15.31 11.85
CA PHE A 240 -0.57 14.86 13.12
C PHE A 240 0.96 14.84 13.07
N ASP A 241 1.52 14.01 12.19
CA ASP A 241 2.96 13.75 12.18
C ASP A 241 3.62 14.17 10.89
N CYS A 242 2.86 14.17 9.79
CA CYS A 242 3.33 14.70 8.52
C CYS A 242 3.77 16.16 8.63
N ASP A 243 3.16 16.94 9.52
CA ASP A 243 3.43 18.38 9.70
C ASP A 243 4.68 18.69 10.50
N LYS A 244 5.20 17.72 11.27
CA LYS A 244 6.46 17.89 12.00
C LYS A 244 7.60 17.99 10.99
N LYS A 245 8.53 18.93 11.21
CA LYS A 245 9.77 19.00 10.41
C LYS A 245 10.64 17.85 10.90
N TYR A 246 10.92 16.88 10.04
CA TYR A 246 12.13 16.06 10.15
C TYR A 246 13.34 16.93 9.80
#